data_AF-A0A9Q3P8D3-F1
#
_entry.id   AF-A0A9Q3P8D3-F1
#
_cell.length_a   1.000
_cell.length_b   1.000
_cell.length_c   1.000
_cell.angle_alpha   90.00
_cell.angle_beta   90.00
_cell.angle_gamma   90.00
#
_symmetry.space_group_name_H-M   'P 1'
#
loop_
_entity.id
_entity.type
_entity.pdbx_description
1 polymer ?
#
loop_
_entity_poly.entity_id
_entity_poly.type
_entity_poly.pdbx_seq_one_letter_code
_entity_poly.pdbx_strand_id
1 'polypeptide(L)'
;MLCTKLEFSTAYHPQIDGLAERMTQTMEDILRRFCAYGMEYKDHGGYTHDWVTLLPEVQLAYNTSQHSTTGKSPSLVEKGWITCRKIF
;
A
#
# COMPACT_ATOMS: atom_id res chain seq x y z
N MET A 1 -17.07 22.23 -7.76
CA MET A 1 -15.71 22.67 -7.40
C MET A 1 -15.53 22.37 -5.92
N LEU A 2 -14.77 21.33 -5.56
CA LEU A 2 -14.53 20.98 -4.16
C LEU A 2 -13.60 22.05 -3.58
N CYS A 3 -14.03 22.74 -2.52
CA CYS A 3 -13.26 23.79 -1.86
C CYS A 3 -12.21 23.17 -0.92
N THR A 4 -11.32 22.36 -1.48
CA THR A 4 -10.26 21.66 -0.74
C THR A 4 -9.01 22.52 -0.73
N LYS A 5 -8.51 22.84 0.47
CA LYS A 5 -7.25 23.55 0.67
C LYS A 5 -6.08 22.59 0.46
N LEU A 6 -5.19 22.90 -0.47
CA LEU A 6 -3.99 22.12 -0.75
C LEU A 6 -2.87 22.56 0.20
N GLU A 7 -2.35 21.63 0.99
CA GLU A 7 -1.18 21.83 1.83
C GLU A 7 -0.01 21.08 1.19
N PHE A 8 1.06 21.79 0.84
CA PHE A 8 2.24 21.22 0.19
C PHE A 8 3.36 21.00 1.23
N SER A 9 4.05 19.86 1.15
CA SER A 9 5.30 19.67 1.88
C SER A 9 6.39 20.58 1.32
N THR A 10 7.29 21.07 2.18
CA THR A 10 8.48 21.79 1.75
C THR A 10 9.44 20.85 1.02
N ALA A 11 10.11 21.35 -0.03
CA ALA A 11 11.15 20.59 -0.70
C ALA A 11 12.26 20.25 0.32
N TYR A 12 12.63 18.97 0.43
CA TYR A 12 13.67 18.43 1.32
C TYR A 12 13.35 18.34 2.82
N HIS A 13 12.10 18.56 3.26
CA HIS A 13 11.74 18.32 4.67
C HIS A 13 10.31 17.76 4.80
N PRO A 14 10.10 16.45 4.57
CA PRO A 14 8.81 15.80 4.69
C PRO A 14 8.44 15.55 6.16
N GLN A 15 8.33 16.61 6.96
CA GLN A 15 7.94 16.47 8.37
C GLN A 15 6.44 16.18 8.54
N ILE A 16 5.63 16.47 7.51
CA ILE A 16 4.17 16.29 7.51
C ILE A 16 3.75 14.93 6.93
N ASP A 17 4.57 14.31 6.06
CA ASP A 17 4.16 13.15 5.26
C ASP A 17 4.75 11.80 5.72
N GLY A 18 5.46 11.76 6.85
CA GLY A 18 6.18 10.56 7.29
C GLY A 18 5.30 9.31 7.48
N LEU A 19 4.01 9.48 7.78
CA LEU A 19 3.06 8.37 7.84
C LEU A 19 2.77 7.80 6.44
N ALA A 20 2.51 8.66 5.46
CA ALA A 20 2.25 8.22 4.10
C ALA A 20 3.53 7.68 3.43
N GLU A 21 4.69 8.25 3.74
CA GLU A 21 5.99 7.71 3.30
C GLU A 21 6.21 6.29 3.84
N ARG A 22 5.98 6.07 5.14
CA ARG A 22 6.13 4.72 5.74
C ARG A 22 5.09 3.74 5.22
N MET A 23 3.85 4.19 5.00
CA MET A 23 2.82 3.39 4.34
C MET A 23 3.25 2.98 2.93
N THR A 24 3.71 3.94 2.13
CA THR A 24 4.17 3.73 0.75
C THR A 24 5.33 2.74 0.70
N GLN A 25 6.34 2.91 1.57
CA GLN A 25 7.47 1.97 1.68
C GLN A 25 7.02 0.55 2.04
N THR A 26 6.03 0.40 2.93
CA THR A 26 5.52 -0.93 3.31
C THR A 26 4.78 -1.59 2.15
N MET A 27 3.95 -0.84 1.42
CA MET A 27 3.26 -1.35 0.24
C MET A 27 4.25 -1.75 -0.86
N GLU A 28 5.30 -0.96 -1.10
CA GLU A 28 6.37 -1.31 -2.04
C GLU A 28 7.09 -2.60 -1.67
N ASP A 29 7.43 -2.78 -0.39
CA ASP A 29 8.10 -4.00 0.09
C ASP A 29 7.22 -5.24 -0.10
N ILE A 30 5.92 -5.13 0.21
CA ILE A 30 4.95 -6.20 -0.04
C ILE A 30 4.88 -6.52 -1.54
N LEU A 31 4.74 -5.50 -2.40
CA LEU A 31 4.69 -5.67 -3.85
C LEU A 31 5.97 -6.31 -4.39
N ARG A 32 7.16 -5.87 -3.95
CA ARG A 32 8.43 -6.47 -4.39
C ARG A 32 8.50 -7.97 -4.08
N ARG A 33 8.04 -8.37 -2.89
CA ARG A 33 8.00 -9.79 -2.50
C ARG A 33 7.07 -10.58 -3.40
N PHE A 34 5.85 -10.12 -3.63
CA PHE A 34 4.88 -10.83 -4.48
C PHE A 34 5.30 -10.85 -5.95
N CYS A 35 5.82 -9.73 -6.47
CA CYS A 35 6.28 -9.64 -7.84
C CYS A 35 7.46 -10.57 -8.14
N ALA A 36 8.31 -10.85 -7.14
CA ALA A 36 9.43 -11.78 -7.30
C ALA A 36 8.99 -13.24 -7.55
N TYR A 37 7.78 -13.63 -7.14
CA TYR A 37 7.28 -15.01 -7.30
C TYR A 37 6.62 -15.28 -8.65
N GLY A 38 6.00 -14.28 -9.29
CA GLY A 38 5.24 -14.45 -10.53
C GLY A 38 5.90 -13.85 -11.78
N MET A 39 7.24 -13.81 -11.83
CA MET A 39 7.94 -13.20 -12.95
C MET A 39 7.75 -14.02 -14.22
N GLU A 40 7.11 -13.43 -15.21
CA GLU A 40 6.96 -13.97 -16.56
C GLU A 40 7.96 -13.31 -17.51
N TYR A 41 8.53 -14.11 -18.39
CA TYR A 41 9.36 -13.59 -19.48
C TYR A 41 8.42 -13.06 -20.58
N LYS A 42 8.34 -11.73 -20.73
CA LYS A 42 7.57 -11.12 -21.82
C LYS A 42 8.48 -10.74 -22.98
N ASP A 43 7.96 -10.94 -24.19
CA ASP A 43 8.66 -10.86 -25.48
C ASP A 43 9.71 -9.73 -25.54
N HIS A 44 10.96 -10.13 -25.78
CA HIS A 44 12.14 -9.30 -26.03
C HIS A 44 12.53 -8.26 -24.95
N GLY A 45 11.81 -8.16 -23.82
CA GLY A 45 11.98 -7.11 -22.81
C GLY A 45 12.49 -7.55 -21.43
N GLY A 46 12.59 -8.86 -21.18
CA GLY A 46 13.06 -9.42 -19.90
C GLY A 46 11.93 -9.94 -19.00
N TYR A 47 12.29 -10.25 -17.74
CA TYR A 47 11.33 -10.73 -16.72
C TYR A 47 10.47 -9.57 -16.20
N THR A 48 9.15 -9.78 -16.16
CA THR A 48 8.18 -8.78 -15.68
C THR A 48 7.02 -9.45 -14.96
N HIS A 49 6.33 -8.70 -14.11
CA HIS A 49 5.19 -9.18 -13.32
C HIS A 49 3.99 -8.25 -13.51
N ASP A 50 2.78 -8.80 -13.57
CA ASP A 50 1.54 -8.00 -13.55
C ASP A 50 1.18 -7.55 -12.12
N TRP A 51 1.95 -6.58 -11.61
CA TRP A 51 1.77 -6.03 -10.27
C TRP A 51 0.46 -5.25 -10.10
N VAL A 52 -0.16 -4.79 -11.20
CA VAL A 52 -1.40 -3.99 -11.16
C VAL A 52 -2.55 -4.85 -10.65
N THR A 53 -2.60 -6.12 -11.05
CA THR A 53 -3.60 -7.08 -10.57
C THR A 53 -3.45 -7.40 -9.08
N LEU A 54 -2.24 -7.25 -8.52
CA LEU A 54 -1.95 -7.48 -7.10
C LEU A 54 -2.31 -6.30 -6.20
N LEU A 55 -2.40 -5.07 -6.74
CA LEU A 55 -2.70 -3.88 -5.96
C LEU A 55 -3.93 -4.00 -5.04
N PRO A 56 -5.11 -4.47 -5.51
CA PRO A 56 -6.27 -4.61 -4.63
C PRO A 56 -6.05 -5.62 -3.50
N GLU A 57 -5.30 -6.70 -3.77
CA GLU A 57 -4.97 -7.73 -2.77
C GLU A 57 -4.00 -7.18 -1.72
N VAL A 58 -2.96 -6.48 -2.15
CA VAL A 58 -1.98 -5.83 -1.25
C VAL A 58 -2.64 -4.75 -0.40
N GLN A 59 -3.54 -3.94 -0.99
CA GLN A 59 -4.28 -2.92 -0.26
C GLN A 59 -5.17 -3.55 0.83
N LEU A 60 -5.84 -4.65 0.52
CA LEU A 60 -6.66 -5.38 1.48
C LEU A 60 -5.81 -6.00 2.60
N ALA A 61 -4.71 -6.67 2.25
CA ALA A 61 -3.78 -7.25 3.20
C ALA A 61 -3.21 -6.21 4.16
N TYR A 62 -2.80 -5.04 3.64
CA TYR A 62 -2.31 -3.94 4.45
C TYR A 62 -3.40 -3.37 5.38
N ASN A 63 -4.60 -3.11 4.86
CA ASN A 63 -5.70 -2.52 5.61
C ASN A 63 -6.24 -3.42 6.72
N THR A 64 -6.04 -4.74 6.62
CA THR A 64 -6.47 -5.74 7.60
C THR A 64 -5.37 -6.16 8.56
N SER A 65 -4.10 -5.97 8.20
CA SER A 65 -2.96 -6.28 9.04
C SER A 65 -2.89 -5.37 10.27
N GLN A 66 -2.56 -5.95 11.43
CA GLN A 66 -2.37 -5.19 12.66
C GLN A 66 -0.99 -4.55 12.68
N HIS A 67 -0.95 -3.25 12.93
CA HIS A 67 0.31 -2.55 13.14
C HIS A 67 0.83 -2.80 14.55
N SER A 68 2.11 -3.16 14.68
CA SER A 68 2.75 -3.46 15.96
C SER A 68 2.69 -2.31 16.96
N THR A 69 2.81 -1.07 16.48
CA THR A 69 2.78 0.13 17.32
C THR A 69 1.38 0.43 17.89
N THR A 70 0.34 0.22 17.09
CA THR A 70 -1.05 0.60 17.44
C THR A 70 -1.90 -0.58 17.91
N GLY A 71 -1.46 -1.82 17.68
CA GLY A 71 -2.21 -3.05 18.00
C GLY A 71 -3.54 -3.19 17.24
N LYS A 72 -3.75 -2.35 16.22
CA LYS A 72 -5.00 -2.26 15.46
C LYS A 72 -4.69 -2.23 13.97
N SER A 73 -5.66 -2.67 13.16
CA SER A 73 -5.56 -2.57 11.71
C SER A 73 -5.94 -1.16 11.23
N PRO A 74 -5.35 -0.66 10.13
CA PRO A 74 -5.69 0.67 9.59
C PRO A 74 -7.19 0.84 9.33
N SER A 75 -7.85 -0.17 8.77
CA SER A 75 -9.30 -0.13 8.51
C SER A 75 -10.14 0.00 9.79
N LEU A 76 -9.70 -0.61 10.90
CA LEU A 76 -10.37 -0.47 12.18
C LEU A 76 -10.22 0.95 12.74
N VAL A 77 -9.06 1.57 12.57
CA VAL A 77 -8.79 2.93 13.08
C VAL A 77 -9.51 3.99 12.24
N GLU A 78 -9.53 3.84 10.91
CA GLU A 78 -10.12 4.82 10.01
C GLU A 78 -11.63 4.69 9.85
N LYS A 79 -12.13 3.45 9.74
CA LYS A 79 -13.52 3.17 9.35
C LYS A 79 -14.35 2.58 10.50
N GLY A 80 -13.71 2.08 11.55
CA GLY A 80 -14.39 1.46 12.70
C GLY A 80 -14.74 -0.02 12.52
N TRP A 81 -14.35 -0.65 11.40
CA TRP A 81 -14.53 -2.08 11.16
C TRP A 81 -13.40 -2.67 10.33
N ILE A 82 -13.09 -3.95 10.59
CA ILE A 82 -12.09 -4.69 9.81
C ILE A 82 -12.73 -5.10 8.49
N THR A 83 -12.13 -4.67 7.38
CA THR A 83 -12.60 -5.05 6.04
C THR A 83 -12.18 -6.48 5.75
N CYS A 84 -12.96 -7.49 6.14
CA CYS A 84 -12.72 -8.86 5.73
C CYS A 84 -13.43 -9.13 4.39
N ARG A 85 -12.68 -9.16 3.29
CA ARG A 85 -13.12 -9.96 2.14
C ARG A 85 -12.75 -11.41 2.49
N LYS A 86 -13.72 -12.34 2.44
CA LYS A 86 -13.41 -13.78 2.56
C LYS A 86 -12.50 -14.12 1.39
N ILE A 87 -11.20 -14.25 1.65
CA ILE A 87 -10.25 -14.85 0.71
C ILE A 87 -10.16 -16.33 1.09
N PHE A 88 -11.25 -17.06 0.83
CA PHE A 88 -11.34 -18.52 0.66
C PHE A 88 -12.65 -18.81 -0.08
#